data_AF-A0A090VT26-F1
#
_entry.id   AF-A0A090VT26-F1
#
_cell.length_a   1.000
_cell.length_b   1.000
_cell.length_c   1.000
_cell.angle_alpha   90.00
_cell.angle_beta   90.00
_cell.angle_gamma   90.00
#
_symmetry.space_group_name_H-M   'P 1'
#
loop_
_entity.id
_entity.type
_entity.pdbx_description
1 polymer ?
#
loop_
_entity_poly.entity_id
_entity_poly.type
_entity_poly.pdbx_seq_one_letter_code
_entity_poly.pdbx_strand_id
1 'polypeptide(L)'
;MKRLLVIIILIIFSCKTTTENKEDAYNWHSRMVTASAYNSLEYQTDSDPNITAFGDSLQPGLKYIAVSRDLLALGLTHNTPVIIEVLEYIFGER
;
A
#
# COMPACT_ATOMS: atom_id res chain seq x y z
N MET A 1 -51.53 -4.49 14.60
CA MET A 1 -50.94 -4.08 13.30
C MET A 1 -50.08 -2.81 13.42
N LYS A 2 -50.57 -1.69 13.95
CA LYS A 2 -49.79 -0.43 14.09
C LYS A 2 -48.51 -0.57 14.95
N ARG A 3 -48.56 -1.31 16.06
CA ARG A 3 -47.37 -1.57 16.91
C ARG A 3 -46.31 -2.46 16.24
N LEU A 4 -46.73 -3.36 15.33
CA LEU A 4 -45.81 -4.21 14.56
C LEU A 4 -45.06 -3.37 13.51
N LEU A 5 -45.74 -2.40 12.89
CA LEU A 5 -45.17 -1.49 11.90
C LEU A 5 -44.08 -0.58 12.50
N VAL A 6 -44.26 -0.13 13.75
CA VAL A 6 -43.29 0.71 14.47
C VAL A 6 -42.00 -0.05 14.80
N ILE A 7 -42.10 -1.34 15.17
CA ILE A 7 -40.94 -2.20 15.46
C ILE A 7 -40.12 -2.45 14.18
N ILE A 8 -40.79 -2.65 13.05
CA ILE A 8 -40.12 -2.83 11.76
C ILE A 8 -39.36 -1.56 11.37
N ILE A 9 -39.94 -0.37 11.55
CA ILE A 9 -39.31 0.93 11.27
C ILE A 9 -38.06 1.20 12.15
N LEU A 10 -38.05 0.74 13.40
CA LEU A 10 -36.90 0.87 14.30
C LEU A 10 -35.71 -0.01 13.90
N ILE A 11 -35.96 -1.17 13.27
CA ILE A 11 -34.91 -2.10 12.84
C ILE A 11 -34.17 -1.58 11.59
N ILE A 12 -34.88 -0.91 10.67
CA ILE A 12 -34.29 -0.36 9.43
C ILE A 12 -33.39 0.86 9.68
N PHE A 13 -33.59 1.59 10.80
CA PHE A 13 -32.74 2.74 11.16
C PHE A 13 -31.44 2.37 11.89
N SER A 14 -31.26 1.10 12.27
CA SER A 14 -30.08 0.62 13.00
C SER A 14 -29.00 0.01 12.11
N CYS A 15 -28.95 0.39 10.82
CA CYS A 15 -27.81 0.04 9.97
C CYS A 15 -26.81 1.20 10.00
N LYS A 16 -25.88 1.17 10.96
CA LYS A 16 -24.71 2.06 10.90
C LYS A 16 -23.77 1.49 9.85
N THR A 17 -23.65 2.15 8.70
CA THR A 17 -22.55 1.89 7.78
C THR A 17 -21.28 2.43 8.43
N THR A 18 -20.54 1.58 9.13
CA THR A 18 -19.18 1.90 9.55
C THR A 18 -18.32 1.92 8.29
N THR A 19 -18.15 3.09 7.70
CA THR A 19 -17.07 3.33 6.74
C THR A 19 -15.78 3.23 7.54
N GLU A 20 -15.17 2.03 7.56
CA GLU A 20 -13.81 1.86 8.06
C GLU A 20 -12.88 2.65 7.15
N ASN A 21 -12.46 3.84 7.62
CA ASN A 21 -11.36 4.55 6.99
C ASN A 21 -10.13 3.65 7.10
N LYS A 22 -9.69 3.08 5.97
CA LYS A 22 -8.50 2.22 5.90
C LYS A 22 -7.23 2.90 6.44
N GLU A 23 -7.23 4.23 6.49
CA GLU A 23 -6.14 5.01 7.06
C GLU A 23 -5.99 4.81 8.57
N ASP A 24 -7.10 4.64 9.30
CA ASP A 24 -7.11 4.43 10.76
C ASP A 24 -6.77 2.98 11.16
N ALA A 25 -6.70 2.06 10.18
CA ALA A 25 -6.43 0.64 10.41
C ALA A 25 -4.95 0.33 10.68
N TYR A 26 -4.05 1.27 10.41
CA TYR A 26 -2.61 1.06 10.49
C TYR A 26 -1.90 2.12 11.35
N ASN A 27 -0.84 1.71 12.04
CA ASN A 27 0.09 2.64 12.70
C ASN A 27 1.17 3.07 11.69
N TRP A 28 1.03 4.27 11.14
CA TRP A 28 1.92 4.77 10.10
C TRP A 28 3.24 5.32 10.66
N HIS A 29 4.36 4.87 10.08
CA HIS A 29 5.70 5.36 10.41
C HIS A 29 6.36 6.01 9.19
N SER A 30 6.44 7.34 9.17
CA SER A 30 7.08 8.07 8.07
C SER A 30 8.60 8.00 8.14
N ARG A 31 9.24 7.90 6.97
CA ARG A 31 10.70 7.85 6.77
C ARG A 31 11.06 8.54 5.46
N MET A 32 12.10 9.37 5.49
CA MET A 32 12.71 9.92 4.28
C MET A 32 13.68 8.89 3.70
N VAL A 33 13.56 8.62 2.41
CA VAL A 33 14.40 7.65 1.69
C VAL A 33 14.88 8.26 0.38
N THR A 34 15.98 7.72 -0.17
CA THR A 34 16.34 7.96 -1.57
C THR A 34 15.64 6.92 -2.43
N ALA A 35 14.85 7.36 -3.39
CA ALA A 35 14.13 6.49 -4.32
C ALA A 35 14.69 6.62 -5.74
N SER A 36 14.77 5.50 -6.45
CA SER A 36 15.12 5.42 -7.87
C SER A 36 14.16 4.46 -8.57
N ALA A 37 14.05 4.58 -9.90
CA ALA A 37 13.28 3.64 -10.72
C ALA A 37 14.22 2.79 -11.57
N TYR A 38 13.84 1.54 -11.80
CA TYR A 38 14.50 0.60 -12.71
C TYR A 38 13.44 -0.27 -13.41
N ASN A 39 13.78 -0.89 -14.53
CA ASN A 39 12.89 -1.81 -15.23
C ASN A 39 13.27 -3.26 -14.93
N SER A 40 12.30 -4.17 -15.09
CA SER A 40 12.48 -5.62 -15.04
C SER A 40 13.20 -6.15 -16.29
N LEU A 41 14.41 -5.68 -16.50
CA LEU A 41 15.31 -6.11 -17.57
C LEU A 41 16.56 -6.72 -16.94
N GLU A 42 17.05 -7.83 -17.49
CA GLU A 42 18.19 -8.59 -16.94
C GLU A 42 19.41 -7.69 -16.70
N TYR A 43 19.71 -6.79 -17.65
CA TYR A 43 20.86 -5.88 -17.54
C TYR A 43 20.70 -4.76 -16.48
N GLN A 44 19.50 -4.55 -15.96
CA GLN A 44 19.24 -3.62 -14.84
C GLN A 44 19.03 -4.35 -13.50
N THR A 45 18.98 -5.69 -13.54
CA THR A 45 18.59 -6.54 -12.40
C THR A 45 19.46 -7.80 -12.35
N ASP A 46 18.84 -8.99 -12.34
CA ASP A 46 19.49 -10.29 -12.35
C ASP A 46 18.92 -11.20 -13.46
N SER A 47 19.32 -12.48 -13.47
CA SER A 47 18.95 -13.47 -14.48
C SER A 47 17.45 -13.78 -14.56
N ASP A 48 16.68 -13.52 -13.50
CA ASP A 48 15.22 -13.68 -13.47
C ASP A 48 14.54 -12.35 -13.10
N PRO A 49 14.50 -11.38 -14.03
CA PRO A 49 14.12 -10.00 -13.74
C PRO A 49 12.64 -9.82 -13.34
N ASN A 50 11.82 -10.86 -13.50
CA ASN A 50 10.39 -10.85 -13.24
C ASN A 50 10.03 -11.53 -11.91
N ILE A 51 10.98 -12.08 -11.17
CA ILE A 51 10.75 -12.70 -9.85
C ILE A 51 11.34 -11.82 -8.76
N THR A 52 10.53 -11.48 -7.76
CA THR A 52 11.00 -10.67 -6.62
C THR A 52 11.84 -11.50 -5.65
N ALA A 53 12.58 -10.83 -4.76
CA ALA A 53 13.30 -11.49 -3.67
C ALA A 53 12.40 -12.28 -2.70
N PHE A 54 11.09 -12.02 -2.69
CA PHE A 54 10.09 -12.78 -1.92
C PHE A 54 9.46 -13.93 -2.73
N GLY A 55 9.83 -14.09 -4.00
CA GLY A 55 9.34 -15.16 -4.88
C GLY A 55 8.07 -14.83 -5.66
N ASP A 56 7.58 -13.58 -5.62
CA ASP A 56 6.40 -13.17 -6.38
C ASP A 56 6.76 -12.90 -7.85
N SER A 57 5.84 -13.17 -8.76
CA SER A 57 5.98 -12.76 -10.17
C SER A 57 5.47 -11.34 -10.39
N LEU A 58 6.30 -10.51 -11.02
CA LEU A 58 5.93 -9.18 -11.47
C LEU A 58 4.93 -9.27 -12.64
N GLN A 59 3.84 -8.51 -12.55
CA GLN A 59 2.81 -8.46 -13.58
C GLN A 59 2.55 -7.01 -14.01
N PRO A 60 2.39 -6.75 -15.31
CA PRO A 60 2.04 -5.43 -15.80
C PRO A 60 0.77 -4.87 -15.16
N GLY A 61 0.75 -3.57 -14.86
CA GLY A 61 -0.38 -2.87 -14.25
C GLY A 61 -0.45 -2.94 -12.72
N LEU A 62 0.40 -3.75 -12.08
CA LEU A 62 0.57 -3.76 -10.63
C LEU A 62 1.74 -2.86 -10.20
N LYS A 63 1.65 -2.33 -8.98
CA LYS A 63 2.67 -1.44 -8.40
C LYS A 63 3.53 -2.25 -7.45
N TYR A 64 4.84 -2.26 -7.71
CA TYR A 64 5.84 -2.94 -6.89
C TYR A 64 6.93 -1.96 -6.49
N ILE A 65 7.51 -2.18 -5.33
CA ILE A 65 8.72 -1.50 -4.88
C ILE A 65 9.73 -2.52 -4.40
N ALA A 66 10.99 -2.30 -4.74
CA ALA A 66 12.11 -2.95 -4.07
C ALA A 66 12.56 -2.05 -2.91
N VAL A 67 12.88 -2.67 -1.78
CA VAL A 67 13.34 -1.96 -0.57
C VAL A 67 14.67 -2.52 -0.11
N SER A 68 15.46 -1.69 0.54
CA SER A 68 16.76 -2.07 1.08
C SER A 68 16.63 -2.89 2.37
N ARG A 69 17.69 -3.64 2.71
CA ARG A 69 17.69 -4.57 3.87
C ARG A 69 17.54 -3.87 5.22
N ASP A 70 17.96 -2.62 5.33
CA ASP A 70 17.74 -1.77 6.50
C ASP A 70 16.26 -1.40 6.68
N LEU A 71 15.53 -1.10 5.60
CA LEU A 71 14.08 -0.89 5.65
C LEU A 71 13.34 -2.18 6.03
N LEU A 72 13.79 -3.34 5.55
CA LEU A 72 13.29 -4.65 6.00
C LEU A 72 13.48 -4.82 7.51
N ALA A 73 14.66 -4.48 8.04
CA ALA A 73 14.96 -4.57 9.47
C ALA A 73 14.11 -3.61 10.33
N LEU A 74 13.60 -2.53 9.74
CA LEU A 74 12.65 -1.60 10.35
C LEU A 74 11.18 -2.05 10.25
N GLY A 75 10.90 -3.21 9.66
CA GLY A 75 9.55 -3.80 9.59
C GLY A 75 8.83 -3.60 8.26
N LEU A 76 9.49 -3.05 7.23
CA LEU A 76 8.93 -2.94 5.88
C LEU A 76 9.03 -4.26 5.12
N THR A 77 8.40 -5.30 5.63
CA THR A 77 8.47 -6.68 5.11
C THR A 77 7.50 -6.93 3.94
N HIS A 78 7.40 -8.19 3.50
CA HIS A 78 6.49 -8.61 2.43
C HIS A 78 5.05 -8.14 2.68
N ASN A 79 4.43 -7.55 1.66
CA ASN A 79 3.05 -7.02 1.70
C ASN A 79 2.76 -5.97 2.79
N THR A 80 3.78 -5.34 3.38
CA THR A 80 3.57 -4.20 4.28
C THR A 80 2.92 -3.04 3.52
N PRO A 81 1.79 -2.48 3.97
CA PRO A 81 1.15 -1.33 3.34
C PRO A 81 2.07 -0.11 3.35
N VAL A 82 2.13 0.60 2.23
CA VAL A 82 2.97 1.78 2.06
C VAL A 82 2.21 2.90 1.40
N ILE A 83 2.53 4.13 1.81
CA ILE A 83 2.17 5.37 1.12
C ILE A 83 3.48 6.02 0.70
N ILE A 84 3.59 6.38 -0.58
CA ILE A 84 4.76 7.06 -1.12
C ILE A 84 4.37 8.51 -1.36
N GLU A 85 4.92 9.40 -0.56
CA GLU A 85 4.81 10.84 -0.74
C GLU A 85 6.01 11.34 -1.55
N VAL A 86 5.76 11.98 -2.68
CA VAL A 86 6.82 12.58 -3.49
C VAL A 86 7.08 13.99 -2.97
N LEU A 87 8.29 14.23 -2.47
CA LEU A 87 8.76 15.56 -2.15
C LEU A 87 9.26 16.22 -3.44
N GLU A 88 8.65 17.32 -3.85
CA GLU A 88 9.15 18.11 -4.98
C GLU A 88 10.52 18.70 -4.61
N TYR A 89 11.58 18.12 -5.16
CA TYR A 89 12.92 18.68 -5.09
C TYR A 89 13.34 19.10 -6.49
N ILE A 90 13.50 20.40 -6.69
CA ILE A 90 14.03 20.97 -7.94
C ILE A 90 15.53 20.69 -7.96
N PHE A 91 15.96 19.72 -8.78
CA PHE A 91 17.38 19.57 -9.12
C PHE A 91 17.75 20.67 -10.13
N GLY A 92 18.65 21.58 -9.74
CA GLY A 92 19.30 22.49 -10.68
C GLY A 92 20.21 21.72 -11.65
N GLU A 93 20.19 22.15 -12.91
CA GLU A 93 21.02 21.61 -14.00
C GLU A 93 22.45 21.30 -13.56
N ARG A 94 22.89 20.06 -13.84
CA ARG A 94 24.29 19.74 -14.12
C ARG A 94 24.35 18.98 -15.42
#